data_AF-A0A523JKA9-F1
#
_entry.id   AF-A0A523JKA9-F1
#
_cell.length_a   1.000
_cell.length_b   1.000
_cell.length_c   1.000
_cell.angle_alpha   90.00
_cell.angle_beta   90.00
_cell.angle_gamma   90.00
#
_symmetry.space_group_name_H-M   'P 1'
#
loop_
_entity.id
_entity.type
_entity.pdbx_description
1 polymer ?
#
loop_
_entity_poly.entity_id
_entity_poly.type
_entity_poly.pdbx_seq_one_letter_code
_entity_poly.pdbx_strand_id
1 'polypeptide(L)'
;MLGFLAASIFVLLVPTLLNWRLELAFEHRMYLPLAAVIALTIFVGLYLLSRLGRFLKLRQSAVLSVGGATVLIATLSLGARTISRNEDYASQVSMYREIVRVRPQNPRAHYNLANPLSRESSRLRRQGKTEQADALLAEAIERHEEAIRLFPAYISARINLGRRYNEQAKQLEKRNRPQEARKRYDLEIEQLREVLRIKPRHEVGIYNLGVALAQKGLRFQNQRQMRAAKATFEEAMNLYRRSLELRPLHTSSLINLSLILRNLQRYDEAESLLRRRLQSKPDNPQFMRLLGDTLMQQGRYAEAEPYLRRALGIDPRNRWGQQLSRDVQAHLQQR
;
A
#
# COMPACT_ATOMS: atom_id res chain seq x y z
N MET A 1 -48.85 -11.33 7.04
CA MET A 1 -47.85 -10.32 6.61
C MET A 1 -47.00 -9.75 7.75
N LEU A 2 -47.54 -9.49 8.95
CA LEU A 2 -46.73 -9.01 10.10
C LEU A 2 -45.59 -9.97 10.50
N GLY A 3 -45.80 -11.29 10.43
CA GLY A 3 -44.76 -12.27 10.74
C GLY A 3 -43.58 -12.28 9.76
N PHE A 4 -43.81 -11.93 8.49
CA PHE A 4 -42.75 -11.83 7.47
C PHE A 4 -41.89 -10.57 7.68
N LEU A 5 -42.51 -9.46 8.08
CA LEU A 5 -41.84 -8.22 8.47
C LEU A 5 -41.04 -8.37 9.78
N ALA A 6 -41.58 -9.08 10.78
CA ALA A 6 -40.86 -9.37 12.02
C ALA A 6 -39.66 -10.32 11.80
N ALA A 7 -39.81 -11.32 10.93
CA ALA A 7 -38.71 -12.23 10.57
C ALA A 7 -37.60 -11.53 9.76
N SER A 8 -37.95 -10.60 8.88
CA SER A 8 -36.94 -9.81 8.14
C SER A 8 -36.20 -8.81 9.04
N ILE A 9 -36.84 -8.28 10.09
CA ILE A 9 -36.19 -7.48 11.13
C ILE A 9 -35.10 -8.30 11.86
N PHE A 10 -35.36 -9.56 12.22
CA PHE A 10 -34.35 -10.42 12.86
C PHE A 10 -33.24 -10.85 11.90
N VAL A 11 -33.54 -11.18 10.65
CA VAL A 11 -32.51 -11.55 9.66
C VAL A 11 -31.61 -10.35 9.29
N LEU A 12 -32.10 -9.11 9.44
CA LEU A 12 -31.32 -7.88 9.16
C LEU A 12 -30.58 -7.29 10.37
N LEU A 13 -31.04 -7.51 11.61
CA LEU A 13 -30.40 -7.00 12.84
C LEU A 13 -29.42 -7.98 13.49
N VAL A 14 -29.49 -9.27 13.19
CA VAL A 14 -28.66 -10.30 13.87
C VAL A 14 -27.14 -10.22 13.56
N PRO A 15 -26.64 -9.73 12.42
CA PRO A 15 -25.18 -9.73 12.20
C PRO A 15 -24.40 -8.71 13.04
N THR A 16 -25.03 -7.64 13.52
CA THR A 16 -24.32 -6.56 14.23
C THR A 16 -23.93 -6.93 15.66
N LEU A 17 -24.46 -8.01 16.22
CA LEU A 17 -24.20 -8.39 17.61
C LEU A 17 -23.24 -9.57 17.79
N LEU A 18 -22.89 -10.32 16.74
CA LEU A 18 -22.23 -11.63 16.91
C LEU A 18 -21.01 -11.96 16.03
N ASN A 19 -20.56 -11.10 15.11
CA ASN A 19 -19.38 -11.46 14.29
C ASN A 19 -18.58 -10.28 13.74
N TRP A 20 -17.35 -10.11 14.20
CA TRP A 20 -16.38 -9.13 13.67
C TRP A 20 -16.04 -9.34 12.19
N ARG A 21 -16.33 -10.52 11.62
CA ARG A 21 -16.15 -10.79 10.17
C ARG A 21 -17.25 -10.18 9.29
N LEU A 22 -18.40 -9.81 9.85
CA LEU A 22 -19.54 -9.25 9.11
C LEU A 22 -19.48 -7.71 8.96
N GLU A 23 -18.53 -7.03 9.62
CA GLU A 23 -18.33 -5.57 9.48
C GLU A 23 -18.13 -5.14 8.03
N LEU A 24 -17.45 -5.97 7.22
CA LEU A 24 -17.18 -5.69 5.80
C LEU A 24 -18.46 -5.62 4.95
N ALA A 25 -19.53 -6.32 5.34
CA ALA A 25 -20.81 -6.36 4.62
C ALA A 25 -21.75 -5.20 5.05
N PHE A 26 -21.63 -4.71 6.29
CA PHE A 26 -22.47 -3.65 6.83
C PHE A 26 -21.88 -2.24 6.66
N GLU A 27 -20.57 -2.11 6.44
CA GLU A 27 -19.93 -0.83 6.11
C GLU A 27 -20.46 -0.17 4.83
N HIS A 28 -21.17 -0.90 3.95
CA HIS A 28 -21.61 -0.37 2.65
C HIS A 28 -23.14 -0.32 2.43
N ARG A 29 -24.00 -0.82 3.32
CA ARG A 29 -25.45 -0.86 3.08
C ARG A 29 -26.30 -0.86 4.36
N MET A 30 -26.57 0.30 4.95
CA MET A 30 -27.69 0.42 5.89
C MET A 30 -28.48 1.72 5.69
N TYR A 31 -29.30 1.73 4.65
CA TYR A 31 -30.47 2.62 4.57
C TYR A 31 -31.80 1.87 4.48
N LEU A 32 -31.81 0.59 4.06
CA LEU A 32 -33.04 -0.20 3.99
C LEU A 32 -33.71 -0.50 5.36
N PRO A 33 -32.99 -0.81 6.45
CA PRO A 33 -33.64 -1.15 7.73
C PRO A 33 -34.41 0.01 8.37
N LEU A 34 -34.07 1.26 8.02
CA LEU A 34 -34.69 2.45 8.62
C LEU A 34 -36.06 2.77 8.00
N ALA A 35 -36.32 2.37 6.75
CA ALA A 35 -37.54 2.71 6.02
C ALA A 35 -38.81 2.14 6.69
N ALA A 36 -38.74 0.89 7.18
CA ALA A 36 -39.87 0.25 7.87
C ALA A 36 -40.17 0.90 9.23
N VAL A 37 -39.13 1.27 9.99
CA VAL A 37 -39.26 1.96 11.28
C VAL A 37 -39.84 3.37 11.09
N ILE A 38 -39.38 4.09 10.06
CA ILE A 38 -39.91 5.40 9.69
C ILE A 38 -41.39 5.29 9.27
N ALA A 39 -41.74 4.33 8.41
CA ALA A 39 -43.12 4.13 7.97
C ALA A 39 -44.08 3.80 9.13
N LEU A 40 -43.65 2.93 10.06
CA LEU A 40 -44.43 2.61 11.26
C LEU A 40 -44.62 3.83 12.17
N THR A 41 -43.56 4.62 12.37
CA THR A 41 -43.60 5.82 13.21
C THR A 41 -44.54 6.88 12.62
N ILE A 42 -44.50 7.07 11.30
CA ILE A 42 -45.43 7.95 10.56
C ILE A 42 -46.87 7.47 10.74
N PHE A 43 -47.13 6.18 10.55
CA PHE A 43 -48.47 5.61 10.67
C PHE A 43 -49.05 5.76 12.08
N VAL A 44 -48.26 5.44 13.10
CA VAL A 44 -48.66 5.61 14.51
C VAL A 44 -48.87 7.09 14.86
N GLY A 45 -47.99 7.98 14.40
CA GLY A 45 -48.12 9.42 14.61
C GLY A 45 -49.39 10.02 14.00
N LEU A 46 -49.69 9.66 12.75
CA LEU A 46 -50.93 10.09 12.07
C LEU A 46 -52.17 9.52 12.76
N TYR A 47 -52.13 8.26 13.21
CA TYR A 47 -53.22 7.66 13.98
C TYR A 47 -53.49 8.41 15.29
N LEU A 48 -52.46 8.72 16.07
CA LEU A 48 -52.60 9.47 17.32
C LEU A 48 -53.09 10.91 17.10
N LEU A 49 -52.57 11.60 16.08
CA LEU A 49 -53.04 12.94 15.68
C LEU A 49 -54.52 12.93 15.28
N SER A 50 -54.96 11.91 14.53
CA SER A 50 -56.37 11.76 14.15
C SER A 50 -57.29 11.51 15.36
N ARG A 51 -56.80 10.81 16.39
CA ARG A 51 -57.53 10.56 17.64
C ARG A 51 -57.63 11.82 18.51
N LEU A 52 -56.54 12.58 18.61
CA LEU A 52 -56.49 13.85 19.34
C LEU A 52 -57.33 14.93 18.64
N GLY A 53 -57.29 14.99 17.30
CA GLY A 53 -58.11 15.91 16.52
C GLY A 53 -59.61 15.70 16.72
N ARG A 54 -60.06 14.43 16.83
CA ARG A 54 -61.44 14.10 17.20
C ARG A 54 -61.81 14.58 18.61
N PHE A 55 -60.91 14.41 19.58
CA PHE A 55 -61.12 14.88 20.96
C PHE A 55 -61.23 16.41 21.03
N LEU A 56 -60.42 17.12 20.25
CA LEU A 56 -60.42 18.59 20.16
C LEU A 56 -61.46 19.16 19.18
N LYS A 57 -62.35 18.33 18.62
CA LYS A 57 -63.37 18.71 17.60
C LYS A 57 -62.80 19.44 16.37
N LEU A 58 -61.55 19.14 15.99
CA LEU A 58 -60.92 19.69 14.79
C LEU A 58 -61.43 18.98 13.53
N ARG A 59 -61.54 19.72 12.41
CA ARG A 59 -61.94 19.14 11.12
C ARG A 59 -60.91 18.11 10.68
N GLN A 60 -61.36 16.88 10.39
CA GLN A 60 -60.47 15.75 10.07
C GLN A 60 -59.56 16.03 8.87
N SER A 61 -60.05 16.76 7.86
CA SER A 61 -59.23 17.19 6.71
C SER A 61 -58.08 18.09 7.13
N ALA A 62 -58.28 19.00 8.10
CA ALA A 62 -57.23 19.88 8.60
C ALA A 62 -56.16 19.10 9.37
N VAL A 63 -56.57 18.11 10.18
CA VAL A 63 -55.65 17.24 10.93
C VAL A 63 -54.80 16.39 9.98
N LEU A 64 -55.40 15.84 8.93
CA LEU A 64 -54.68 15.07 7.91
C LEU A 64 -53.73 15.96 7.07
N SER A 65 -54.14 17.18 6.71
CA SER A 65 -53.28 18.13 5.99
C SER A 65 -52.06 18.57 6.82
N VAL A 66 -52.26 18.91 8.10
CA VAL A 66 -51.16 19.29 9.01
C VAL A 66 -50.24 18.09 9.24
N GLY A 67 -50.80 16.91 9.55
CA GLY A 67 -50.01 15.69 9.73
C GLY A 67 -49.22 15.31 8.47
N GLY A 68 -49.84 15.40 7.29
CA GLY A 68 -49.19 15.17 6.00
C GLY A 68 -48.05 16.17 5.73
N ALA A 69 -48.27 17.46 6.02
CA ALA A 69 -47.25 18.49 5.87
C ALA A 69 -46.06 18.26 6.83
N THR A 70 -46.31 17.89 8.08
CA THR A 70 -45.24 17.54 9.05
C THR A 70 -44.42 16.34 8.56
N VAL A 71 -45.08 15.29 8.08
CA VAL A 71 -44.40 14.10 7.52
C VAL A 71 -43.57 14.46 6.29
N LEU A 72 -44.09 15.30 5.40
CA LEU A 72 -43.38 15.76 4.21
C LEU A 72 -42.13 16.57 4.58
N ILE A 73 -42.25 17.53 5.49
CA ILE A 73 -41.13 18.36 5.97
C ILE A 73 -40.06 17.47 6.62
N ALA A 74 -40.47 16.54 7.49
CA ALA A 74 -39.54 15.61 8.14
C ALA A 74 -38.82 14.71 7.11
N THR A 75 -39.55 14.21 6.10
CA THR A 75 -38.98 13.37 5.03
C THR A 75 -37.97 14.17 4.18
N LEU A 76 -38.32 15.39 3.78
CA LEU A 76 -37.41 16.27 3.02
C LEU A 76 -36.18 16.65 3.85
N SER A 77 -36.33 16.94 5.15
CA SER A 77 -35.22 17.26 6.05
C SER A 77 -34.27 16.06 6.26
N LEU A 78 -34.82 14.86 6.52
CA LEU A 78 -34.04 13.63 6.64
C LEU A 78 -33.39 13.23 5.32
N GLY A 79 -34.09 13.42 4.20
CA GLY A 79 -33.57 13.21 2.85
C GLY A 79 -32.39 14.12 2.55
N ALA A 80 -32.52 15.43 2.81
CA ALA A 80 -31.44 16.40 2.65
C ALA A 80 -30.23 16.07 3.55
N ARG A 81 -30.47 15.71 4.83
CA ARG A 81 -29.40 15.24 5.74
C ARG A 81 -28.73 13.96 5.23
N THR A 82 -29.49 13.05 4.63
CA THR A 82 -28.95 11.80 4.09
C THR A 82 -28.10 12.06 2.85
N ILE A 83 -28.53 12.95 1.95
CA ILE A 83 -27.76 13.37 0.77
C ILE A 83 -26.47 14.04 1.21
N SER A 84 -26.54 15.02 2.13
CA SER A 84 -25.36 15.70 2.69
C SER A 84 -24.39 14.71 3.36
N ARG A 85 -24.90 13.76 4.15
CA ARG A 85 -24.06 12.72 4.78
C ARG A 85 -23.47 11.74 3.76
N ASN A 86 -24.14 11.49 2.64
CA ASN A 86 -23.59 10.65 1.57
C ASN A 86 -22.44 11.34 0.83
N GLU A 87 -22.39 12.68 0.79
CA GLU A 87 -21.22 13.42 0.30
C GLU A 87 -19.98 13.18 1.19
N ASP A 88 -20.15 13.06 2.51
CA ASP A 88 -19.07 12.71 3.43
C ASP A 88 -18.51 11.29 3.19
N TYR A 89 -19.30 10.37 2.61
CA TYR A 89 -18.85 9.04 2.19
C TYR A 89 -18.33 8.99 0.74
N ALA A 90 -18.28 10.13 0.03
CA ALA A 90 -17.90 10.17 -1.38
C ALA A 90 -16.42 9.83 -1.63
N SER A 91 -15.56 9.85 -0.60
CA SER A 91 -14.17 9.44 -0.72
C SER A 91 -13.74 8.52 0.42
N GLN A 92 -12.83 7.58 0.11
CA GLN A 92 -12.21 6.71 1.12
C GLN A 92 -11.52 7.53 2.22
N VAL A 93 -10.95 8.70 1.89
CA VAL A 93 -10.30 9.58 2.87
C VAL A 93 -11.32 10.13 3.86
N SER A 94 -12.41 10.72 3.37
CA SER A 94 -13.46 11.30 4.21
C SER A 94 -14.08 10.25 5.13
N MET A 95 -14.38 9.07 4.60
CA MET A 95 -14.92 7.94 5.35
C MET A 95 -13.98 7.50 6.49
N TYR A 96 -12.70 7.23 6.20
CA TYR A 96 -11.78 6.79 7.25
C TYR A 96 -11.40 7.91 8.23
N ARG A 97 -11.43 9.17 7.79
CA ARG A 97 -11.24 10.32 8.69
C ARG A 97 -12.39 10.43 9.70
N GLU A 98 -13.62 10.16 9.26
CA GLU A 98 -14.77 10.06 10.16
C GLU A 98 -14.62 8.91 11.16
N ILE A 99 -14.21 7.73 10.71
CA ILE A 99 -13.98 6.58 11.60
C ILE A 99 -12.90 6.90 12.63
N VAL A 100 -11.81 7.56 12.23
CA VAL A 100 -10.75 8.01 13.16
C VAL A 100 -11.29 9.04 14.16
N ARG A 101 -12.16 9.97 13.73
CA ARG A 101 -12.79 10.96 14.61
C ARG A 101 -13.65 10.30 15.68
N VAL A 102 -14.48 9.32 15.29
CA VAL A 102 -15.40 8.63 16.21
C VAL A 102 -14.70 7.58 17.06
N ARG A 103 -13.70 6.90 16.50
CA ARG A 103 -12.95 5.81 17.16
C ARG A 103 -11.43 6.06 17.06
N PRO A 104 -10.90 7.08 17.78
CA PRO A 104 -9.49 7.46 17.67
C PRO A 104 -8.51 6.38 18.16
N GLN A 105 -8.97 5.42 18.98
CA GLN A 105 -8.14 4.31 19.45
C GLN A 105 -8.15 3.09 18.52
N ASN A 106 -8.77 3.16 17.34
CA ASN A 106 -8.80 2.05 16.39
C ASN A 106 -7.55 2.06 15.48
N PRO A 107 -6.55 1.18 15.69
CA PRO A 107 -5.34 1.16 14.86
C PRO A 107 -5.62 0.87 13.38
N ARG A 108 -6.64 0.07 13.08
CA ARG A 108 -7.03 -0.27 11.70
C ARG A 108 -7.62 0.94 10.98
N ALA A 109 -8.35 1.80 11.67
CA ALA A 109 -8.90 3.03 11.08
C ALA A 109 -7.79 3.97 10.64
N HIS A 110 -6.79 4.22 11.50
CA HIS A 110 -5.62 5.01 11.16
C HIS A 110 -4.82 4.40 9.99
N TYR A 111 -4.57 3.09 10.03
CA TYR A 111 -3.91 2.39 8.92
C TYR A 111 -4.67 2.51 7.58
N ASN A 112 -6.00 2.36 7.63
CA ASN A 112 -6.84 2.43 6.44
C ASN A 112 -7.02 3.86 5.93
N LEU A 113 -6.88 4.89 6.78
CA LEU A 113 -6.84 6.29 6.38
C LEU A 113 -5.52 6.66 5.69
N ALA A 114 -4.39 6.16 6.19
CA ALA A 114 -3.06 6.48 5.66
C ALA A 114 -2.85 6.07 4.19
N ASN A 115 -3.37 4.91 3.79
CA ASN A 115 -3.21 4.39 2.42
C ASN A 115 -3.84 5.29 1.33
N PRO A 116 -5.13 5.69 1.41
CA PRO A 116 -5.73 6.58 0.43
C PRO A 116 -5.12 7.99 0.48
N LEU A 117 -4.71 8.50 1.66
CA LEU A 117 -3.97 9.78 1.76
C LEU A 117 -2.68 9.75 0.92
N SER A 118 -1.92 8.66 0.98
CA SER A 118 -0.70 8.50 0.17
C SER A 118 -0.98 8.41 -1.34
N ARG A 119 -2.07 7.75 -1.74
CA ARG A 119 -2.49 7.71 -3.16
C ARG A 119 -2.86 9.10 -3.66
N GLU A 120 -3.59 9.85 -2.85
CA GLU A 120 -4.00 11.21 -3.15
C GLU A 120 -2.80 12.17 -3.20
N SER A 121 -1.88 12.05 -2.25
CA SER A 121 -0.57 12.73 -2.29
C SER A 121 0.16 12.49 -3.62
N SER A 122 0.23 11.23 -4.06
CA SER A 122 0.86 10.87 -5.33
C SER A 122 0.12 11.46 -6.55
N ARG A 123 -1.21 11.52 -6.50
CA ARG A 123 -2.05 12.14 -7.54
C ARG A 123 -1.80 13.63 -7.64
N LEU A 124 -1.87 14.36 -6.52
CA LEU A 124 -1.63 15.80 -6.47
C LEU A 124 -0.21 16.16 -6.91
N ARG A 125 0.78 15.34 -6.54
CA ARG A 125 2.17 15.54 -6.98
C ARG A 125 2.33 15.45 -8.50
N ARG A 126 1.64 14.52 -9.15
CA ARG A 126 1.62 14.42 -10.63
C ARG A 126 0.93 15.63 -11.30
N GLN A 127 0.07 16.33 -10.57
CA GLN A 127 -0.59 17.57 -11.02
C GLN A 127 0.23 18.84 -10.71
N GLY A 128 1.45 18.70 -10.19
CA GLY A 128 2.29 19.84 -9.79
C GLY A 128 1.91 20.47 -8.45
N LYS A 129 0.85 19.99 -7.78
CA LYS A 129 0.36 20.47 -6.48
C LYS A 129 1.21 19.92 -5.33
N THR A 130 2.48 20.34 -5.30
CA THR A 130 3.53 19.74 -4.47
C THR A 130 3.31 19.95 -2.97
N GLU A 131 2.90 21.14 -2.55
CA GLU A 131 2.67 21.47 -1.14
C GLU A 131 1.52 20.63 -0.54
N GLN A 132 0.38 20.59 -1.24
CA GLN A 132 -0.76 19.75 -0.84
C GLN A 132 -0.37 18.27 -0.80
N ALA A 133 0.42 17.82 -1.79
CA ALA A 133 0.92 16.46 -1.80
C ALA A 133 1.82 16.15 -0.60
N ASP A 134 2.67 17.09 -0.16
CA ASP A 134 3.52 16.89 1.01
C ASP A 134 2.70 16.84 2.30
N ALA A 135 1.71 17.73 2.45
CA ALA A 135 0.83 17.76 3.61
C ALA A 135 0.10 16.42 3.77
N LEU A 136 -0.46 15.87 2.69
CA LEU A 136 -1.12 14.56 2.71
C LEU A 136 -0.14 13.40 2.97
N LEU A 137 1.10 13.50 2.49
CA LEU A 137 2.11 12.49 2.80
C LEU A 137 2.50 12.53 4.28
N ALA A 138 2.62 13.72 4.87
CA ALA A 138 2.88 13.90 6.29
C ALA A 138 1.72 13.36 7.14
N GLU A 139 0.47 13.66 6.77
CA GLU A 139 -0.71 13.09 7.43
C GLU A 139 -0.71 11.56 7.32
N ALA A 140 -0.39 10.98 6.15
CA ALA A 140 -0.31 9.53 5.98
C ALA A 140 0.77 8.87 6.87
N ILE A 141 1.91 9.54 7.07
CA ILE A 141 2.97 9.09 7.98
C ILE A 141 2.45 9.10 9.42
N GLU A 142 1.87 10.20 9.86
CA GLU A 142 1.32 10.35 11.22
C GLU A 142 0.25 9.28 11.50
N ARG A 143 -0.65 9.02 10.55
CA ARG A 143 -1.67 7.96 10.72
C ARG A 143 -1.06 6.57 10.80
N HIS A 144 0.00 6.27 10.06
CA HIS A 144 0.70 4.99 10.23
C HIS A 144 1.43 4.90 11.57
N GLU A 145 2.08 5.99 12.02
CA GLU A 145 2.73 6.07 13.34
C GLU A 145 1.71 5.83 14.46
N GLU A 146 0.54 6.46 14.39
CA GLU A 146 -0.53 6.28 15.37
C GLU A 146 -1.11 4.86 15.36
N ALA A 147 -1.28 4.26 14.17
CA ALA A 147 -1.68 2.85 14.06
C ALA A 147 -0.67 1.91 14.74
N ILE A 148 0.63 2.22 14.66
CA ILE A 148 1.71 1.45 15.32
C ILE A 148 1.77 1.76 16.81
N ARG A 149 1.51 3.01 17.24
CA ARG A 149 1.44 3.37 18.66
C ARG A 149 0.34 2.59 19.37
N LEU A 150 -0.83 2.50 18.74
CA LEU A 150 -1.99 1.76 19.25
C LEU A 150 -1.81 0.24 19.15
N PHE A 151 -1.12 -0.24 18.12
CA PHE A 151 -0.81 -1.66 17.94
C PHE A 151 0.66 -1.88 17.49
N PRO A 152 1.61 -2.01 18.42
CA PRO A 152 3.04 -2.08 18.10
C PRO A 152 3.45 -3.25 17.21
N ALA A 153 2.69 -4.34 17.22
CA ALA A 153 2.93 -5.53 16.40
C ALA A 153 2.31 -5.43 14.99
N TYR A 154 1.81 -4.26 14.56
CA TYR A 154 1.15 -4.09 13.27
C TYR A 154 2.13 -4.13 12.07
N ILE A 155 2.47 -5.34 11.62
CA ILE A 155 3.43 -5.59 10.53
C ILE A 155 3.10 -4.78 9.26
N SER A 156 1.86 -4.82 8.78
CA SER A 156 1.46 -4.12 7.55
C SER A 156 1.58 -2.60 7.67
N ALA A 157 1.29 -2.03 8.84
CA ALA A 157 1.47 -0.61 9.09
C ALA A 157 2.96 -0.22 9.10
N ARG A 158 3.83 -1.02 9.73
CA ARG A 158 5.28 -0.79 9.73
C ARG A 158 5.89 -0.83 8.32
N ILE A 159 5.52 -1.82 7.51
CA ILE A 159 6.00 -1.92 6.12
C ILE A 159 5.56 -0.71 5.31
N ASN A 160 4.29 -0.30 5.44
CA ASN A 160 3.78 0.86 4.71
C ASN A 160 4.39 2.17 5.22
N LEU A 161 4.61 2.32 6.54
CA LEU A 161 5.31 3.46 7.12
C LEU A 161 6.73 3.56 6.59
N GLY A 162 7.49 2.46 6.55
CA GLY A 162 8.83 2.45 5.95
C GLY A 162 8.82 2.93 4.50
N ARG A 163 7.82 2.50 3.70
CA ARG A 163 7.62 3.00 2.34
C ARG A 163 7.32 4.50 2.30
N ARG A 164 6.50 5.02 3.21
CA ARG A 164 6.22 6.47 3.30
C ARG A 164 7.47 7.27 3.65
N TYR A 165 8.30 6.78 4.56
CA TYR A 165 9.59 7.42 4.84
C TYR A 165 10.52 7.40 3.62
N ASN A 166 10.60 6.28 2.88
CA ASN A 166 11.37 6.21 1.63
C ASN A 166 10.86 7.22 0.58
N GLU A 167 9.54 7.34 0.42
CA GLU A 167 8.91 8.31 -0.47
C GLU A 167 9.25 9.75 -0.07
N GLN A 168 9.14 10.08 1.22
CA GLN A 168 9.49 11.39 1.75
C GLN A 168 10.98 11.70 1.60
N ALA A 169 11.85 10.72 1.85
CA ALA A 169 13.29 10.85 1.70
C ALA A 169 13.69 11.22 0.26
N LYS A 170 13.08 10.56 -0.74
CA LYS A 170 13.28 10.88 -2.16
C LYS A 170 12.84 12.31 -2.49
N GLN A 171 11.79 12.83 -1.87
CA GLN A 171 11.40 14.23 -2.08
C GLN A 171 12.40 15.20 -1.45
N LEU A 172 12.90 14.88 -0.26
CA LEU A 172 13.92 15.67 0.41
C LEU A 172 15.23 15.72 -0.39
N GLU A 173 15.65 14.61 -1.01
CA GLU A 173 16.80 14.60 -1.93
C GLU A 173 16.58 15.53 -3.13
N LYS A 174 15.40 15.49 -3.77
CA LYS A 174 15.07 16.40 -4.88
C LYS A 174 15.09 17.88 -4.49
N ARG A 175 14.88 18.19 -3.21
CA ARG A 175 14.93 19.55 -2.66
C ARG A 175 16.30 19.92 -2.11
N ASN A 176 17.33 19.12 -2.40
CA ASN A 176 18.68 19.31 -1.89
C ASN A 176 18.75 19.34 -0.34
N ARG A 177 17.95 18.49 0.33
CA ARG A 177 17.94 18.29 1.80
C ARG A 177 18.45 16.89 2.19
N PRO A 178 19.71 16.54 1.87
CA PRO A 178 20.22 15.17 1.98
C PRO A 178 20.31 14.66 3.42
N GLN A 179 20.58 15.54 4.40
CA GLN A 179 20.67 15.15 5.81
C GLN A 179 19.32 14.68 6.37
N GLU A 180 18.24 15.36 6.01
CA GLU A 180 16.89 14.97 6.42
C GLU A 180 16.41 13.73 5.67
N ALA A 181 16.74 13.62 4.37
CA ALA A 181 16.47 12.41 3.61
C ALA A 181 17.13 11.18 4.26
N ARG A 182 18.38 11.33 4.72
CA ARG A 182 19.10 10.27 5.43
C ARG A 182 18.35 9.82 6.69
N LYS A 183 17.87 10.76 7.51
CA LYS A 183 17.06 10.43 8.70
C LYS A 183 15.82 9.62 8.33
N ARG A 184 15.13 9.99 7.23
CA ARG A 184 13.95 9.24 6.75
C ARG A 184 14.30 7.85 6.25
N TYR A 185 15.41 7.67 5.53
CA TYR A 185 15.88 6.33 5.14
C TYR A 185 16.28 5.46 6.33
N ASP A 186 16.86 6.05 7.38
CA ASP A 186 17.19 5.31 8.61
C ASP A 186 15.90 4.85 9.34
N LEU A 187 14.87 5.70 9.39
CA LEU A 187 13.55 5.33 9.93
C LEU A 187 12.89 4.21 9.11
N GLU A 188 13.02 4.19 7.78
CA GLU A 188 12.55 3.07 6.94
C GLU A 188 13.18 1.75 7.39
N ILE A 189 14.51 1.73 7.55
CA ILE A 189 15.27 0.55 7.96
C ILE A 189 14.85 0.10 9.36
N GLU A 190 14.64 1.04 10.29
CA GLU A 190 14.16 0.76 11.63
C GLU A 190 12.80 0.04 11.62
N GLN A 191 11.83 0.56 10.87
CA GLN A 191 10.52 -0.08 10.77
C GLN A 191 10.59 -1.50 10.18
N LEU A 192 11.46 -1.70 9.19
CA LEU A 192 11.66 -3.02 8.57
C LEU A 192 12.41 -3.99 9.49
N ARG A 193 13.34 -3.51 10.32
CA ARG A 193 13.98 -4.31 11.38
C ARG A 193 12.96 -4.75 12.42
N GLU A 194 12.06 -3.86 12.84
CA GLU A 194 10.97 -4.19 13.76
C GLU A 194 10.04 -5.26 13.20
N VAL A 195 9.72 -5.22 11.90
CA VAL A 195 8.97 -6.28 11.22
C VAL A 195 9.64 -7.65 11.38
N LEU A 196 10.96 -7.71 11.22
CA LEU A 196 11.73 -8.95 11.37
C LEU A 196 11.93 -9.35 12.83
N ARG A 197 11.92 -8.40 13.76
CA ARG A 197 11.89 -8.68 15.20
C ARG A 197 10.58 -9.36 15.61
N ILE A 198 9.44 -8.87 15.09
CA ILE A 198 8.12 -9.44 15.36
C ILE A 198 7.94 -10.79 14.63
N LYS A 199 8.36 -10.87 13.36
CA LYS A 199 8.23 -12.07 12.54
C LYS A 199 9.52 -12.33 11.74
N PRO A 200 10.48 -13.11 12.28
CA PRO A 200 11.80 -13.32 11.67
C PRO A 200 11.79 -13.93 10.27
N ARG A 201 10.78 -14.76 9.95
CA ARG A 201 10.57 -15.36 8.62
C ARG A 201 9.48 -14.61 7.82
N HIS A 202 9.40 -13.29 7.98
CA HIS A 202 8.48 -12.47 7.18
C HIS A 202 9.08 -12.16 5.79
N GLU A 203 8.67 -12.93 4.80
CA GLU A 203 9.19 -12.88 3.42
C GLU A 203 9.32 -11.46 2.84
N VAL A 204 8.24 -10.67 2.87
CA VAL A 204 8.23 -9.30 2.33
C VAL A 204 9.11 -8.37 3.15
N GLY A 205 9.22 -8.59 4.46
CA GLY A 205 10.05 -7.78 5.35
C GLY A 205 11.54 -8.00 5.08
N ILE A 206 11.93 -9.27 4.88
CA ILE A 206 13.32 -9.64 4.58
C ILE A 206 13.76 -8.99 3.27
N TYR A 207 12.94 -9.14 2.22
CA TYR A 207 13.25 -8.55 0.92
C TYR A 207 13.31 -7.01 0.98
N ASN A 208 12.30 -6.36 1.58
CA ASN A 208 12.27 -4.91 1.66
C ASN A 208 13.44 -4.34 2.48
N LEU A 209 13.83 -4.99 3.59
CA LEU A 209 15.00 -4.59 4.36
C LEU A 209 16.28 -4.72 3.54
N GLY A 210 16.43 -5.81 2.78
CA GLY A 210 17.54 -6.01 1.86
C GLY A 210 17.63 -4.90 0.81
N VAL A 211 16.50 -4.47 0.26
CA VAL A 211 16.43 -3.34 -0.70
C VAL A 211 16.85 -2.02 -0.05
N ALA A 212 16.32 -1.72 1.14
CA ALA A 212 16.65 -0.48 1.86
C ALA A 212 18.14 -0.41 2.24
N LEU A 213 18.72 -1.52 2.70
CA LEU A 213 20.14 -1.62 3.01
C LEU A 213 21.02 -1.55 1.76
N ALA A 214 20.64 -2.20 0.67
CA ALA A 214 21.37 -2.08 -0.60
C ALA A 214 21.45 -0.61 -1.07
N GLN A 215 20.34 0.14 -0.97
CA GLN A 215 20.34 1.57 -1.26
C GLN A 215 21.23 2.36 -0.29
N LYS A 216 21.22 2.02 1.00
CA LYS A 216 22.12 2.63 1.99
C LYS A 216 23.60 2.36 1.67
N GLY A 217 23.94 1.14 1.24
CA GLY A 217 25.27 0.77 0.77
C GLY A 217 25.74 1.63 -0.41
N LEU A 218 24.87 1.83 -1.41
CA LEU A 218 25.15 2.71 -2.55
C LEU A 218 25.37 4.17 -2.11
N ARG A 219 24.58 4.67 -1.15
CA ARG A 219 24.79 6.02 -0.60
C ARG A 219 26.14 6.15 0.10
N PHE A 220 26.54 5.16 0.91
CA PHE A 220 27.87 5.15 1.52
C PHE A 220 28.99 5.13 0.48
N GLN A 221 28.82 4.37 -0.61
CA GLN A 221 29.78 4.34 -1.72
C GLN A 221 29.89 5.70 -2.41
N ASN A 222 28.76 6.39 -2.67
CA ASN A 222 28.75 7.75 -3.23
C ASN A 222 29.43 8.76 -2.29
N GLN A 223 29.38 8.53 -0.98
CA GLN A 223 30.08 9.33 0.03
C GLN A 223 31.54 8.89 0.25
N ARG A 224 32.07 7.98 -0.57
CA ARG A 224 33.41 7.39 -0.46
C ARG A 224 33.67 6.66 0.87
N GLN A 225 32.62 6.22 1.56
CA GLN A 225 32.69 5.45 2.80
C GLN A 225 32.74 3.95 2.52
N MET A 226 33.86 3.48 1.93
CA MET A 226 33.96 2.11 1.38
C MET A 226 33.76 1.01 2.43
N ARG A 227 34.29 1.19 3.66
CA ARG A 227 34.10 0.21 4.75
C ARG A 227 32.64 0.07 5.15
N ALA A 228 31.94 1.19 5.32
CA ALA A 228 30.52 1.21 5.67
C ALA A 228 29.65 0.65 4.53
N ALA A 229 29.99 1.00 3.27
CA ALA A 229 29.33 0.45 2.10
C ALA A 229 29.44 -1.07 2.05
N LYS A 230 30.67 -1.62 2.18
CA LYS A 230 30.91 -3.07 2.19
C LYS A 230 30.11 -3.77 3.29
N ALA A 231 30.19 -3.28 4.53
CA ALA A 231 29.44 -3.86 5.66
C ALA A 231 27.92 -3.87 5.41
N THR A 232 27.39 -2.76 4.87
CA THR A 232 25.95 -2.64 4.58
C THR A 232 25.52 -3.56 3.43
N PHE A 233 26.37 -3.72 2.42
CA PHE A 233 26.12 -4.65 1.31
C PHE A 233 26.12 -6.11 1.78
N GLU A 234 27.03 -6.51 2.66
CA GLU A 234 27.01 -7.87 3.24
C GLU A 234 25.72 -8.14 4.03
N GLU A 235 25.23 -7.16 4.81
CA GLU A 235 23.93 -7.27 5.52
C GLU A 235 22.77 -7.45 4.52
N ALA A 236 22.73 -6.65 3.46
CA ALA A 236 21.73 -6.77 2.40
C ALA A 236 21.78 -8.12 1.68
N MET A 237 22.98 -8.61 1.38
CA MET A 237 23.19 -9.92 0.73
C MET A 237 22.69 -11.07 1.59
N ASN A 238 22.94 -11.04 2.90
CA ASN A 238 22.43 -12.05 3.83
C ASN A 238 20.90 -12.08 3.87
N LEU A 239 20.25 -10.91 3.78
CA LEU A 239 18.80 -10.85 3.66
C LEU A 239 18.30 -11.41 2.33
N TYR A 240 18.98 -11.14 1.21
CA TYR A 240 18.62 -11.76 -0.06
C TYR A 240 18.81 -13.27 -0.06
N ARG A 241 19.89 -13.79 0.53
CA ARG A 241 20.10 -15.24 0.72
C ARG A 241 18.97 -15.85 1.55
N ARG A 242 18.60 -15.24 2.69
CA ARG A 242 17.43 -15.65 3.50
C ARG A 242 16.12 -15.59 2.71
N SER A 243 15.95 -14.58 1.86
CA SER A 243 14.78 -14.48 0.99
C SER A 243 14.73 -15.64 -0.02
N LEU A 244 15.88 -16.09 -0.52
CA LEU A 244 16.00 -17.21 -1.44
C LEU A 244 15.85 -18.56 -0.72
N GLU A 245 16.24 -18.68 0.55
CA GLU A 245 15.93 -19.86 1.36
C GLU A 245 14.42 -20.04 1.53
N LEU A 246 13.66 -18.94 1.70
CA LEU A 246 12.19 -19.00 1.77
C LEU A 246 11.56 -19.20 0.39
N ARG A 247 12.13 -18.60 -0.66
CA ARG A 247 11.64 -18.70 -2.04
C ARG A 247 12.82 -18.81 -3.02
N PRO A 248 13.24 -20.04 -3.36
CA PRO A 248 14.43 -20.28 -4.18
C PRO A 248 14.42 -19.59 -5.56
N LEU A 249 13.23 -19.34 -6.10
CA LEU A 249 13.03 -18.71 -7.42
C LEU A 249 12.60 -17.24 -7.34
N HIS A 250 12.79 -16.57 -6.20
CA HIS A 250 12.44 -15.15 -6.08
C HIS A 250 13.34 -14.28 -6.95
N THR A 251 12.84 -13.95 -8.14
CA THR A 251 13.55 -13.23 -9.21
C THR A 251 14.21 -11.94 -8.71
N SER A 252 13.50 -11.10 -7.95
CA SER A 252 14.05 -9.82 -7.49
C SER A 252 15.21 -9.99 -6.50
N SER A 253 15.16 -10.99 -5.61
CA SER A 253 16.28 -11.27 -4.70
C SER A 253 17.50 -11.79 -5.45
N LEU A 254 17.32 -12.65 -6.46
CA LEU A 254 18.41 -13.13 -7.31
C LEU A 254 19.10 -11.98 -8.04
N ILE A 255 18.32 -11.09 -8.66
CA ILE A 255 18.83 -9.93 -9.39
C ILE A 255 19.59 -9.02 -8.43
N ASN A 256 18.98 -8.59 -7.32
CA ASN A 256 19.63 -7.66 -6.40
C ASN A 256 20.89 -8.26 -5.75
N LEU A 257 20.87 -9.56 -5.40
CA LEU A 257 22.04 -10.26 -4.89
C LEU A 257 23.18 -10.29 -5.94
N SER A 258 22.87 -10.63 -7.19
CA SER A 258 23.87 -10.62 -8.28
C SER A 258 24.47 -9.23 -8.50
N LEU A 259 23.65 -8.17 -8.44
CA LEU A 259 24.12 -6.79 -8.63
C LEU A 259 25.05 -6.34 -7.50
N ILE A 260 24.74 -6.68 -6.25
CA ILE A 260 25.62 -6.37 -5.12
C ILE A 260 26.91 -7.19 -5.20
N LEU A 261 26.83 -8.49 -5.52
CA LEU A 261 28.01 -9.34 -5.68
C LEU A 261 28.98 -8.75 -6.73
N ARG A 262 28.45 -8.33 -7.88
CA ARG A 262 29.24 -7.65 -8.91
C ARG A 262 29.82 -6.32 -8.45
N ASN A 263 29.04 -5.51 -7.73
CA ASN A 263 29.54 -4.24 -7.17
C ASN A 263 30.68 -4.46 -6.15
N LEU A 264 30.66 -5.58 -5.44
CA LEU A 264 31.74 -6.01 -4.54
C LEU A 264 32.85 -6.81 -5.25
N GLN A 265 32.82 -6.92 -6.58
CA GLN A 265 33.77 -7.69 -7.40
C GLN A 265 33.81 -9.19 -7.07
N ARG A 266 32.76 -9.72 -6.43
CA ARG A 266 32.57 -11.16 -6.15
C ARG A 266 31.93 -11.84 -7.36
N TYR A 267 32.62 -11.80 -8.50
CA TYR A 267 32.06 -12.19 -9.79
C TYR A 267 31.74 -13.69 -9.88
N ASP A 268 32.57 -14.56 -9.30
CA ASP A 268 32.36 -16.01 -9.35
C ASP A 268 31.06 -16.44 -8.63
N GLU A 269 30.76 -15.81 -7.51
CA GLU A 269 29.49 -16.02 -6.79
C GLU A 269 28.29 -15.51 -7.60
N ALA A 270 28.42 -14.34 -8.24
CA ALA A 270 27.36 -13.80 -9.10
C ALA A 270 27.10 -14.72 -10.30
N GLU A 271 28.16 -15.20 -10.95
CA GLU A 271 28.08 -16.15 -12.06
C GLU A 271 27.40 -17.45 -11.64
N SER A 272 27.84 -18.07 -10.53
CA SER A 272 27.25 -19.31 -10.01
C SER A 272 25.75 -19.15 -9.75
N LEU A 273 25.35 -18.04 -9.13
CA LEU A 273 23.95 -17.72 -8.86
C LEU A 273 23.13 -17.58 -10.16
N LEU A 274 23.65 -16.85 -11.14
CA LEU A 274 22.98 -16.59 -12.42
C LEU A 274 22.90 -17.85 -13.29
N ARG A 275 23.95 -18.66 -13.33
CA ARG A 275 23.97 -19.95 -14.04
C ARG A 275 22.96 -20.93 -13.46
N ARG A 276 22.91 -21.10 -12.13
CA ARG A 276 21.87 -21.91 -11.47
C ARG A 276 20.47 -21.43 -11.83
N ARG A 277 20.26 -20.11 -11.89
CA ARG A 277 18.97 -19.55 -12.31
C ARG A 277 18.63 -19.93 -13.75
N LEU A 278 19.59 -19.78 -14.67
CA LEU A 278 19.40 -20.13 -16.09
C LEU A 278 19.21 -21.63 -16.32
N GLN A 279 19.76 -22.51 -15.48
CA GLN A 279 19.44 -23.95 -15.53
C GLN A 279 17.93 -24.20 -15.32
N SER A 280 17.30 -23.48 -14.38
CA SER A 280 15.86 -23.63 -14.09
C SER A 280 14.94 -22.90 -15.08
N LYS A 281 15.41 -21.79 -15.67
CA LYS A 281 14.69 -21.01 -16.68
C LYS A 281 15.67 -20.55 -17.76
N PRO A 282 15.93 -21.42 -18.76
CA PRO A 282 16.93 -21.17 -19.79
C PRO A 282 16.64 -19.91 -20.61
N ASP A 283 15.38 -19.60 -20.91
CA ASP A 283 15.01 -18.48 -21.80
C ASP A 283 14.62 -17.20 -21.07
N ASN A 284 15.41 -16.80 -20.07
CA ASN A 284 15.22 -15.51 -19.42
C ASN A 284 16.24 -14.48 -19.90
N PRO A 285 15.86 -13.52 -20.77
CA PRO A 285 16.80 -12.55 -21.34
C PRO A 285 17.41 -11.62 -20.29
N GLN A 286 16.72 -11.36 -19.17
CA GLN A 286 17.29 -10.53 -18.09
C GLN A 286 18.44 -11.24 -17.38
N PHE A 287 18.29 -12.52 -17.05
CA PHE A 287 19.36 -13.30 -16.41
C PHE A 287 20.53 -13.58 -17.37
N MET A 288 20.26 -13.78 -18.66
CA MET A 288 21.32 -13.87 -19.68
C MET A 288 22.14 -12.59 -19.77
N ARG A 289 21.50 -11.41 -19.78
CA ARG A 289 22.22 -10.12 -19.80
C ARG A 289 23.04 -9.91 -18.54
N LEU A 290 22.50 -10.25 -17.37
CA LEU A 290 23.23 -10.18 -16.11
C LEU A 290 24.45 -11.11 -16.12
N LEU A 291 24.31 -12.33 -16.65
CA LEU A 291 25.43 -13.27 -16.77
C LEU A 291 26.48 -12.78 -17.76
N GLY A 292 26.07 -12.32 -18.95
CA GLY A 292 26.96 -11.73 -19.94
C GLY A 292 27.74 -10.54 -19.37
N ASP A 293 27.07 -9.62 -18.68
CA ASP A 293 27.72 -8.48 -18.03
C ASP A 293 28.64 -8.92 -16.86
N THR A 294 28.34 -10.02 -16.16
CA THR A 294 29.24 -10.58 -15.13
C THR A 294 30.51 -11.14 -15.77
N LEU A 295 30.37 -11.90 -16.86
CA LEU A 295 31.50 -12.48 -17.61
C LEU A 295 32.39 -11.40 -18.23
N MET A 296 31.79 -10.31 -18.74
CA MET A 296 32.55 -9.16 -19.24
C MET A 296 33.43 -8.52 -18.15
N GLN A 297 32.91 -8.36 -16.93
CA GLN A 297 33.68 -7.80 -15.81
C GLN A 297 34.83 -8.72 -15.35
N GLN A 298 34.75 -10.02 -15.65
CA GLN A 298 35.86 -10.98 -15.49
C GLN A 298 36.82 -10.99 -16.69
N GLY A 299 36.58 -10.19 -17.74
CA GLY A 299 37.37 -10.19 -18.98
C GLY A 299 37.06 -11.36 -19.93
N ARG A 300 36.00 -12.14 -19.66
CA ARG A 300 35.61 -13.34 -20.41
C ARG A 300 34.63 -13.01 -21.55
N TYR A 301 35.04 -12.12 -22.45
CA TYR A 301 34.20 -11.58 -23.53
C TYR A 301 33.68 -12.67 -24.49
N ALA A 302 34.52 -13.65 -24.85
CA ALA A 302 34.13 -14.74 -25.74
C ALA A 302 33.01 -15.62 -25.15
N GLU A 303 33.00 -15.80 -23.83
CA GLU A 303 31.93 -16.53 -23.15
C GLU A 303 30.67 -15.68 -22.95
N ALA A 304 30.80 -14.35 -22.86
CA ALA A 304 29.68 -13.43 -22.70
C ALA A 304 28.84 -13.31 -23.99
N GLU A 305 29.47 -13.31 -25.16
CA GLU A 305 28.84 -13.13 -26.48
C GLU A 305 27.58 -14.00 -26.68
N PRO A 306 27.62 -15.34 -26.52
CA PRO A 306 26.47 -16.17 -26.85
C PRO A 306 25.27 -15.88 -25.95
N TYR A 307 25.50 -15.51 -24.67
CA TYR A 307 24.41 -15.15 -23.77
C TYR A 307 23.77 -13.82 -24.16
N LEU A 308 24.58 -12.81 -24.51
CA LEU A 308 24.07 -11.49 -24.91
C LEU A 308 23.34 -11.57 -26.26
N ARG A 309 23.88 -12.32 -27.22
CA ARG A 309 23.25 -12.56 -28.53
C ARG A 309 21.91 -13.26 -28.35
N ARG A 310 21.84 -14.33 -27.54
CA ARG A 310 20.57 -15.02 -27.27
C ARG A 310 19.58 -14.13 -26.53
N ALA A 311 20.04 -13.33 -25.57
CA ALA A 311 19.17 -12.39 -24.85
C ALA A 311 18.55 -11.35 -25.79
N LEU A 312 19.32 -10.81 -26.73
CA LEU A 312 18.83 -9.87 -27.75
C LEU A 312 17.98 -10.54 -28.82
N GLY A 313 18.16 -11.82 -29.09
CA GLY A 313 17.24 -12.59 -29.93
C GLY A 313 15.82 -12.66 -29.34
N ILE A 314 15.71 -12.70 -28.00
CA ILE A 314 14.42 -12.75 -27.28
C ILE A 314 13.86 -11.33 -27.02
N ASP A 315 14.70 -10.38 -26.60
CA ASP A 315 14.33 -8.98 -26.35
C ASP A 315 15.24 -8.02 -27.14
N PRO A 316 14.98 -7.83 -28.45
CA PRO A 316 15.85 -7.02 -29.31
C PRO A 316 15.84 -5.53 -28.96
N ARG A 317 14.80 -5.03 -28.27
CA ARG A 317 14.63 -3.61 -27.93
C ARG A 317 15.35 -3.23 -26.64
N ASN A 318 16.04 -4.18 -26.01
CA ASN A 318 16.75 -3.94 -24.75
C ASN A 318 18.00 -3.07 -24.95
N ARG A 319 17.90 -1.76 -24.71
CA ARG A 319 19.04 -0.82 -24.88
C ARG A 319 20.29 -1.23 -24.10
N TRP A 320 20.13 -1.75 -22.88
CA TRP A 320 21.27 -2.19 -22.08
C TRP A 320 21.93 -3.44 -22.66
N GLY A 321 21.15 -4.42 -23.11
CA GLY A 321 21.67 -5.58 -23.84
C GLY A 321 22.40 -5.19 -25.13
N GLN A 322 21.85 -4.23 -25.89
CA GLN A 322 22.47 -3.72 -27.12
C GLN A 322 23.82 -3.05 -26.84
N GLN A 323 23.93 -2.31 -25.73
CA GLN A 323 25.19 -1.73 -25.30
C GLN A 323 26.21 -2.82 -24.97
N LEU A 324 25.86 -3.75 -24.08
CA LEU A 324 26.77 -4.84 -23.67
C LEU A 324 27.23 -5.67 -24.87
N SER A 325 26.31 -5.98 -25.81
CA SER A 325 26.66 -6.74 -27.02
C SER A 325 27.63 -5.99 -27.93
N ARG A 326 27.49 -4.66 -28.07
CA ARG A 326 28.43 -3.84 -28.83
C ARG A 326 29.80 -3.81 -28.17
N ASP A 327 29.85 -3.66 -26.85
CA ASP A 327 31.09 -3.64 -26.08
C ASP A 327 31.84 -4.98 -26.20
N VAL A 328 31.13 -6.11 -26.14
CA VAL A 328 31.71 -7.44 -26.38
C VAL A 328 32.26 -7.58 -27.79
N GLN A 329 31.51 -7.18 -28.81
CA GLN A 329 31.94 -7.29 -30.21
C GLN A 329 33.17 -6.43 -30.49
N ALA A 330 33.18 -5.18 -30.02
CA ALA A 330 34.32 -4.29 -30.18
C ALA A 330 35.59 -4.89 -29.56
N HIS A 331 35.50 -5.47 -28.37
CA HIS A 331 36.65 -6.10 -27.72
C HIS A 331 37.11 -7.38 -28.46
N LEU A 332 36.19 -8.18 -28.99
CA LEU A 332 36.54 -9.40 -29.74
C LEU A 332 37.16 -9.10 -31.12
N GLN A 333 36.88 -7.94 -31.71
CA GLN A 333 37.45 -7.50 -32.99
C GLN A 333 38.84 -6.85 -32.86
N GLN A 334 39.22 -6.41 -31.66
CA GLN A 334 40.51 -5.76 -31.38
C GLN A 334 41.62 -6.73 -30.94
N ARG A 335 41.34 -8.04 -30.89
CA ARG A 335 42.29 -9.12 -30.65
C ARG A 335 42.42 -9.97 -31.89
#